data_AF-A0A7V9LLL3-F1
#
_entry.id   AF-A0A7V9LLL3-F1
#
_cell.length_a   1.000
_cell.length_b   1.000
_cell.length_c   1.000
_cell.angle_alpha   90.00
_cell.angle_beta   90.00
_cell.angle_gamma   90.00
#
_symmetry.space_group_name_H-M   'P 1'
#
loop_
_entity.id
_entity.type
_entity.pdbx_description
1 polymer ?
#
loop_
_entity_poly.entity_id
_entity_poly.type
_entity_poly.pdbx_seq_one_letter_code
_entity_poly.pdbx_strand_id
1 'polypeptide(L)'
;MIKTLRLAATAFLLAAATSAVNAFGLSDVDRRARELANRPYAKQPFVLPKPLKDLGYDQIRDIRFSPAMSLWRSQKLPFEVQFFHLGGIFDQPVRIYEVVGNEVREIAFDPAAFDYGANKLDRTQLTKLGFAGFRVHFPLNPVPGAPGYKDEVVSFLGASYFRALGQGQRYGASARGLAIDTAERQGEEFPR
;
A
#
# COMPACT_ATOMS: atom_id res chain seq x y z
N MET A 1 -24.46 -49.76 -60.73
CA MET A 1 -24.66 -50.12 -59.32
C MET A 1 -23.80 -49.24 -58.41
N ILE A 2 -24.44 -48.29 -57.73
CA ILE A 2 -24.23 -47.93 -56.31
C ILE A 2 -22.79 -47.56 -55.86
N LYS A 3 -22.50 -46.25 -55.70
CA LYS A 3 -22.28 -45.60 -54.37
C LYS A 3 -21.92 -44.11 -54.50
N THR A 4 -22.89 -43.28 -54.13
CA THR A 4 -22.73 -41.89 -53.70
C THR A 4 -21.82 -41.81 -52.47
N LEU A 5 -20.74 -41.01 -52.54
CA LEU A 5 -19.94 -40.64 -51.37
C LEU A 5 -20.29 -39.19 -51.00
N ARG A 6 -21.08 -39.02 -49.94
CA ARG A 6 -21.35 -37.71 -49.32
C ARG A 6 -20.14 -37.34 -48.46
N LEU A 7 -19.42 -36.30 -48.84
CA LEU A 7 -18.45 -35.65 -47.96
C LEU A 7 -19.23 -34.81 -46.94
N ALA A 8 -19.27 -35.25 -45.69
CA ALA A 8 -19.74 -34.45 -44.58
C ALA A 8 -18.64 -33.44 -44.22
N ALA A 9 -18.89 -32.15 -44.42
CA ALA A 9 -18.03 -31.08 -43.93
C ALA A 9 -18.31 -30.86 -42.45
N THR A 10 -17.45 -31.36 -41.58
CA THR A 10 -17.51 -31.09 -40.14
C THR A 10 -16.92 -29.71 -39.88
N ALA A 11 -17.77 -28.71 -39.68
CA ALA A 11 -17.34 -27.38 -39.24
C ALA A 11 -16.93 -27.46 -37.75
N PHE A 12 -15.63 -27.40 -37.48
CA PHE A 12 -15.11 -27.21 -36.12
C PHE A 12 -15.26 -25.73 -35.76
N LEU A 13 -16.32 -25.39 -35.03
CA LEU A 13 -16.43 -24.10 -34.35
C LEU A 13 -15.40 -24.08 -33.21
N LEU A 14 -14.25 -23.45 -33.45
CA LEU A 14 -13.33 -23.06 -32.39
C LEU A 14 -14.01 -21.94 -31.61
N ALA A 15 -14.77 -22.30 -30.57
CA ALA A 15 -15.17 -21.35 -29.55
C ALA A 15 -13.89 -20.94 -28.80
N ALA A 16 -13.25 -19.87 -29.27
CA ALA A 16 -12.24 -19.18 -28.50
C ALA A 16 -12.94 -18.63 -27.25
N ALA A 17 -12.89 -19.41 -26.16
CA ALA A 17 -13.12 -18.87 -24.85
C ALA A 17 -12.01 -17.86 -24.60
N THR A 18 -12.25 -16.60 -24.97
CA THR A 18 -11.47 -15.49 -24.43
C THR A 18 -11.76 -15.48 -22.94
N SER A 19 -10.98 -16.22 -22.18
CA SER A 19 -10.82 -15.97 -20.76
C SER A 19 -10.36 -14.52 -20.65
N ALA A 20 -11.32 -13.63 -20.33
CA ALA A 20 -11.00 -12.28 -19.93
C ALA A 20 -9.99 -12.41 -18.79
N VAL A 21 -8.74 -12.05 -19.07
CA VAL A 21 -7.73 -11.91 -18.02
C VAL A 21 -8.22 -10.73 -17.19
N ASN A 22 -9.02 -11.02 -16.16
CA ASN A 22 -9.54 -10.01 -15.27
C ASN A 22 -8.35 -9.37 -14.57
N ALA A 23 -8.05 -8.12 -14.91
CA ALA A 23 -7.11 -7.30 -14.18
C ALA A 23 -7.56 -7.20 -12.71
N PHE A 24 -6.62 -7.08 -11.78
CA PHE A 24 -6.94 -6.87 -10.37
C PHE A 24 -7.89 -5.68 -10.21
N GLY A 25 -8.98 -5.87 -9.47
CA GLY A 25 -9.99 -4.84 -9.29
C GLY A 25 -10.67 -4.86 -7.93
N LEU A 26 -11.63 -3.96 -7.75
CA LEU A 26 -12.40 -3.85 -6.50
C LEU A 26 -13.11 -5.16 -6.12
N SER A 27 -13.57 -5.94 -7.11
CA SER A 27 -14.20 -7.24 -6.90
C SER A 27 -13.29 -8.26 -6.21
N ASP A 28 -11.96 -8.20 -6.45
CA ASP A 28 -10.99 -9.04 -5.76
C ASP A 28 -10.86 -8.66 -4.29
N VAL A 29 -10.81 -7.36 -4.01
CA VAL A 29 -10.76 -6.82 -2.64
C VAL A 29 -12.04 -7.19 -1.88
N ASP A 30 -13.19 -7.01 -2.51
CA ASP A 30 -14.51 -7.29 -1.96
C ASP A 30 -14.71 -8.80 -1.71
N ARG A 31 -14.30 -9.66 -2.64
CA ARG A 31 -14.26 -11.12 -2.43
C ARG A 31 -13.37 -11.48 -1.24
N ARG A 32 -12.18 -10.90 -1.14
CA ARG A 32 -11.29 -11.14 -0.01
C ARG A 32 -11.88 -10.66 1.32
N ALA A 33 -12.51 -9.50 1.33
CA ALA A 33 -13.19 -8.97 2.52
C ALA A 33 -14.30 -9.91 2.99
N ARG A 34 -15.13 -10.44 2.08
CA ARG A 34 -16.15 -11.46 2.41
C ARG A 34 -15.55 -12.73 3.00
N GLU A 35 -14.48 -13.25 2.41
CA GLU A 35 -13.78 -14.43 2.95
C GLU A 35 -13.27 -14.18 4.38
N LEU A 36 -12.77 -12.98 4.66
CA LEU A 36 -12.31 -12.58 5.99
C LEU A 36 -13.46 -12.42 7.00
N ALA A 37 -14.59 -11.86 6.57
CA ALA A 37 -15.76 -11.66 7.41
C ALA A 37 -16.44 -12.98 7.82
N ASN A 38 -16.33 -14.02 6.98
CA ASN A 38 -16.94 -15.34 7.21
C ASN A 38 -16.11 -16.27 8.10
N ARG A 39 -15.09 -15.76 8.78
CA ARG A 39 -14.26 -16.53 9.71
C ARG A 39 -13.96 -15.73 10.97
N PRO A 40 -13.65 -16.38 12.10
CA PRO A 40 -13.23 -15.68 13.31
C PRO A 40 -12.03 -14.75 13.02
N TYR A 41 -12.04 -13.58 13.65
CA TYR A 41 -10.90 -12.66 13.56
C TYR A 41 -9.62 -13.34 14.04
N ALA A 42 -8.58 -13.27 13.22
CA ALA A 42 -7.26 -13.74 13.55
C ALA A 42 -6.28 -12.57 13.47
N LYS A 43 -5.75 -12.14 14.62
CA LYS A 43 -4.71 -11.12 14.66
C LYS A 43 -3.49 -11.59 13.88
N GLN A 44 -2.99 -10.76 12.97
CA GLN A 44 -1.77 -11.06 12.23
C GLN A 44 -0.61 -11.22 13.22
N PRO A 45 0.10 -12.37 13.21
CA PRO A 45 1.22 -12.58 14.12
C PRO A 45 2.40 -11.75 13.61
N PHE A 46 2.59 -10.57 14.21
CA PHE A 46 3.77 -9.74 14.00
C PHE A 46 4.20 -9.13 15.33
N VAL A 47 5.51 -9.23 15.59
CA VAL A 47 6.14 -8.64 16.76
C VAL A 47 7.21 -7.67 16.27
N LEU A 48 7.02 -6.39 16.56
CA LEU A 48 8.00 -5.36 16.25
C LEU A 48 9.31 -5.66 17.00
N PRO A 49 10.48 -5.71 16.32
CA PRO A 49 11.76 -5.90 16.99
C PRO A 49 11.97 -4.89 18.12
N LYS A 50 12.49 -5.36 19.26
CA LYS A 50 12.71 -4.53 20.45
C LYS A 50 13.43 -3.19 20.17
N PRO A 51 14.49 -3.14 19.34
CA PRO A 51 15.16 -1.88 19.03
C PRO A 51 14.26 -0.83 18.35
N LEU A 52 13.23 -1.25 17.60
CA LEU A 52 12.25 -0.35 16.98
C LEU A 52 11.09 -0.01 17.93
N LYS A 53 10.71 -0.98 18.77
CA LYS A 53 9.66 -0.79 19.78
C LYS A 53 10.07 0.23 20.84
N ASP A 54 11.34 0.23 21.21
CA ASP A 54 11.87 1.09 22.28
C ASP A 54 12.26 2.50 21.80
N LEU A 55 12.09 2.82 20.51
CA LEU A 55 12.39 4.16 19.99
C LEU A 55 11.43 5.20 20.59
N GLY A 56 12.00 6.28 21.11
CA GLY A 56 11.24 7.47 21.50
C GLY A 56 10.74 8.28 20.30
N TYR A 57 9.90 9.28 20.56
CA TYR A 57 9.31 10.13 19.53
C TYR A 57 10.35 10.78 18.60
N ASP A 58 11.39 11.41 19.18
CA ASP A 58 12.43 12.08 18.39
C ASP A 58 13.22 11.10 17.53
N GLN A 59 13.49 9.90 18.05
CA GLN A 59 14.18 8.84 17.34
C GLN A 59 13.37 8.34 16.15
N ILE A 60 12.06 8.14 16.31
CA ILE A 60 11.16 7.75 15.21
C ILE A 60 11.11 8.84 14.15
N ARG A 61 10.98 10.12 14.55
CA ARG A 61 10.96 11.26 13.63
C ARG A 61 12.26 11.41 12.83
N ASP A 62 13.38 10.96 13.40
CA ASP A 62 14.69 11.02 12.75
C ASP A 62 14.84 9.96 11.64
N ILE A 63 14.01 8.91 11.65
CA ILE A 63 13.96 7.93 10.55
C ILE A 63 13.17 8.51 9.39
N ARG A 64 13.83 8.69 8.23
CA ARG A 64 13.28 9.37 7.06
C ARG A 64 13.44 8.52 5.81
N PHE A 65 12.38 8.40 5.02
CA PHE A 65 12.46 7.79 3.71
C PHE A 65 13.33 8.64 2.77
N SER A 66 14.21 7.99 2.01
CA SER A 66 15.06 8.65 1.02
C SER A 66 14.23 9.06 -0.20
N PRO A 67 14.07 10.37 -0.51
CA PRO A 67 13.26 10.80 -1.64
C PRO A 67 13.78 10.27 -2.98
N ALA A 68 15.08 9.97 -3.10
CA ALA A 68 15.65 9.38 -4.32
C ALA A 68 15.10 7.97 -4.61
N MET A 69 14.63 7.27 -3.58
CA MET A 69 14.07 5.91 -3.65
C MET A 69 12.54 5.90 -3.81
N SER A 70 11.89 7.06 -3.98
CA SER A 70 10.44 7.11 -4.16
C SER A 70 10.00 6.22 -5.33
N LEU A 71 8.95 5.44 -5.12
CA LEU A 71 8.28 4.72 -6.20
C LEU A 71 7.83 5.73 -7.25
N TRP A 72 8.00 5.39 -8.52
CA TRP A 72 7.67 6.20 -9.71
C TRP A 72 8.60 7.38 -10.04
N ARG A 73 9.59 7.66 -9.20
CA ARG A 73 10.51 8.78 -9.43
C ARG A 73 11.39 8.58 -10.67
N SER A 74 11.98 7.39 -10.84
CA SER A 74 12.85 7.11 -12.00
C SER A 74 12.07 7.13 -13.32
N GLN A 75 10.77 6.81 -13.26
CA GLN A 75 9.83 6.89 -14.38
C GLN A 75 9.37 8.32 -14.69
N LYS A 76 9.76 9.32 -13.88
CA LYS A 76 9.38 10.74 -14.02
C LYS A 76 7.86 10.95 -14.06
N LEU A 77 7.11 10.12 -13.35
CA LEU A 77 5.65 10.31 -13.24
C LEU A 77 5.34 11.52 -12.36
N PRO A 78 4.17 12.16 -12.53
CA PRO A 78 3.77 13.28 -11.68
C PRO A 78 3.59 12.85 -10.22
N PHE A 79 3.02 11.67 -9.99
CA PHE A 79 2.90 11.09 -8.67
C PHE A 79 4.16 10.30 -8.28
N GLU A 80 4.52 10.39 -7.01
CA GLU A 80 5.55 9.57 -6.36
C GLU A 80 4.99 8.98 -5.07
N VAL A 81 5.47 7.82 -4.65
CA VAL A 81 5.09 7.22 -3.36
C VAL A 81 6.32 7.03 -2.48
N GLN A 82 6.17 7.41 -1.21
CA GLN A 82 7.15 7.15 -0.16
C GLN A 82 6.49 6.34 0.95
N PHE A 83 7.31 5.66 1.77
CA PHE A 83 6.82 4.71 2.76
C PHE A 83 7.19 5.14 4.18
N PHE A 84 6.34 4.79 5.15
CA PHE A 84 6.62 4.99 6.56
C PHE A 84 7.30 3.77 7.15
N HIS A 85 8.30 4.02 7.99
CA HIS A 85 8.99 2.97 8.74
C HIS A 85 8.17 2.58 9.98
N LEU A 86 8.23 1.31 10.39
CA LEU A 86 7.66 0.85 11.66
C LEU A 86 8.42 1.42 12.87
N GLY A 87 7.74 1.64 13.98
CA GLY A 87 8.37 2.16 15.20
C GLY A 87 7.37 2.65 16.23
N GLY A 88 7.69 2.46 17.52
CA GLY A 88 6.82 2.87 18.63
C GLY A 88 5.41 2.31 18.50
N ILE A 89 4.42 3.18 18.33
CA ILE A 89 3.00 2.82 18.18
C ILE A 89 2.63 2.27 16.79
N PHE A 90 3.50 2.45 15.79
CA PHE A 90 3.32 1.86 14.46
C PHE A 90 4.01 0.50 14.42
N ASP A 91 3.40 -0.47 15.10
CA ASP A 91 4.01 -1.78 15.41
C ASP A 91 3.45 -2.92 14.56
N GLN A 92 2.63 -2.62 13.54
CA GLN A 92 1.97 -3.59 12.68
C GLN A 92 2.17 -3.19 11.22
N PRO A 93 2.74 -4.08 10.38
CA PRO A 93 3.00 -3.77 8.99
C PRO A 93 1.72 -3.77 8.15
N VAL A 94 1.71 -2.93 7.13
CA VAL A 94 0.82 -3.03 5.98
C VAL A 94 1.59 -3.58 4.78
N ARG A 95 0.93 -4.43 3.99
CA ARG A 95 1.47 -4.92 2.71
C ARG A 95 1.05 -3.95 1.61
N ILE A 96 2.00 -3.59 0.77
CA ILE A 96 1.77 -2.64 -0.32
C ILE A 96 2.00 -3.35 -1.63
N TYR A 97 1.05 -3.19 -2.55
CA TYR A 97 1.12 -3.75 -3.88
C TYR A 97 1.02 -2.64 -4.91
N GLU A 98 1.83 -2.75 -5.95
CA GLU A 98 1.71 -1.96 -7.17
C GLU A 98 0.95 -2.80 -8.20
N VAL A 99 -0.03 -2.18 -8.85
CA VAL A 99 -0.81 -2.80 -9.93
C VAL A 99 -0.51 -2.05 -11.22
N VAL A 100 0.09 -2.73 -12.20
CA VAL A 100 0.45 -2.17 -13.51
C VAL A 100 -0.19 -3.02 -14.60
N GLY A 101 -1.23 -2.49 -15.25
CA GLY A 101 -2.04 -3.28 -16.18
C GLY A 101 -2.66 -4.48 -15.46
N ASN A 102 -2.26 -5.70 -15.85
CA ASN A 102 -2.73 -6.95 -15.25
C ASN A 102 -1.73 -7.56 -14.26
N GLU A 103 -0.61 -6.88 -13.98
CA GLU A 103 0.41 -7.37 -13.05
C GLU A 103 0.22 -6.76 -11.66
N VAL A 104 0.32 -7.61 -10.64
CA VAL A 104 0.30 -7.21 -9.23
C VAL A 104 1.64 -7.58 -8.60
N ARG A 105 2.39 -6.59 -8.13
CA ARG A 105 3.70 -6.79 -7.51
C ARG A 105 3.71 -6.26 -6.09
N GLU A 106 4.12 -7.08 -5.13
CA GLU A 106 4.38 -6.61 -3.77
C GLU A 106 5.60 -5.68 -3.76
N ILE A 107 5.45 -4.53 -3.12
CA ILE A 107 6.57 -3.65 -2.82
C ILE A 107 7.19 -4.15 -1.51
N ALA A 108 8.36 -4.76 -1.62
CA ALA A 108 9.09 -5.25 -0.46
C ALA A 108 9.69 -4.09 0.35
N PHE A 109 9.75 -4.28 1.67
CA PHE A 109 10.48 -3.38 2.55
C PHE A 109 11.98 -3.46 2.26
N ASP A 110 12.61 -2.31 2.11
CA ASP A 110 14.06 -2.18 1.96
C ASP A 110 14.61 -1.26 3.07
N PRO A 111 15.41 -1.77 4.02
CA PRO A 111 16.00 -0.93 5.05
C PRO A 111 16.94 0.14 4.48
N ALA A 112 17.52 -0.06 3.29
CA ALA A 112 18.39 0.93 2.65
C ALA A 112 17.62 2.13 2.07
N ALA A 113 16.30 2.02 1.92
CA ALA A 113 15.45 3.13 1.48
C ALA A 113 15.23 4.20 2.57
N PHE A 114 15.75 3.98 3.78
CA PHE A 114 15.60 4.87 4.92
C PHE A 114 16.95 5.40 5.42
N ASP A 115 16.98 6.69 5.69
CA ASP A 115 17.95 7.30 6.60
C ASP A 115 17.46 7.08 8.03
N TYR A 116 18.33 6.62 8.92
CA TYR A 116 18.01 6.36 10.32
C TYR A 116 18.53 7.46 11.24
N GLY A 117 19.18 8.49 10.70
CA GLY A 117 19.73 9.60 11.45
C GLY A 117 20.70 9.12 12.54
N ALA A 118 20.51 9.59 13.77
CA ALA A 118 21.36 9.24 14.90
C ALA A 118 21.07 7.84 15.49
N ASN A 119 20.06 7.12 15.00
CA ASN A 119 19.66 5.83 15.55
C ASN A 119 20.69 4.75 15.20
N LYS A 120 21.18 4.06 16.24
CA LYS A 120 22.11 2.92 16.11
C LYS A 120 21.32 1.62 15.95
N LEU A 121 20.77 1.40 14.76
CA LEU A 121 20.01 0.20 14.43
C LEU A 121 20.82 -0.72 13.50
N ASP A 122 20.82 -2.02 13.81
CA ASP A 122 21.39 -3.04 12.93
C ASP A 122 20.43 -3.31 11.76
N ARG A 123 20.72 -2.71 10.61
CA ARG A 123 19.89 -2.79 9.40
C ARG A 123 19.76 -4.21 8.86
N THR A 124 20.71 -5.10 9.13
CA THR A 124 20.67 -6.49 8.66
C THR A 124 19.51 -7.26 9.32
N GLN A 125 19.13 -6.87 10.54
CA GLN A 125 18.02 -7.44 11.29
C GLN A 125 16.66 -6.87 10.89
N LEU A 126 16.62 -5.83 10.05
CA LEU A 126 15.41 -5.15 9.61
C LEU A 126 14.87 -5.66 8.26
N THR A 127 15.56 -6.61 7.62
CA THR A 127 15.26 -7.10 6.27
C THR A 127 13.93 -7.85 6.14
N LYS A 128 13.30 -8.25 7.25
CA LYS A 128 12.00 -8.95 7.27
C LYS A 128 10.85 -8.10 7.82
N LEU A 129 11.02 -6.78 7.83
CA LEU A 129 9.96 -5.85 8.23
C LEU A 129 8.95 -5.64 7.10
N GLY A 130 7.90 -4.88 7.42
CA GLY A 130 7.02 -4.26 6.44
C GLY A 130 6.98 -2.75 6.65
N PHE A 131 6.09 -2.08 5.92
CA PHE A 131 5.88 -0.63 6.08
C PHE A 131 4.82 -0.35 7.13
N ALA A 132 4.93 0.78 7.84
CA ALA A 132 3.85 1.28 8.71
C ALA A 132 2.68 1.88 7.92
N GLY A 133 2.94 2.31 6.69
CA GLY A 133 2.02 3.06 5.85
C GLY A 133 2.73 3.64 4.64
N PHE A 134 2.04 4.50 3.91
CA PHE A 134 2.61 5.20 2.75
C PHE A 134 2.02 6.59 2.58
N ARG A 135 2.71 7.40 1.78
CA ARG A 135 2.30 8.74 1.42
C ARG A 135 2.53 8.99 -0.06
N VAL A 136 1.65 9.79 -0.65
CA VAL A 136 1.66 10.14 -2.06
C VAL A 136 2.13 11.57 -2.21
N HIS A 137 3.02 11.79 -3.16
CA HIS A 137 3.59 13.09 -3.51
C HIS A 137 3.17 13.52 -4.90
N PHE A 138 2.86 14.81 -5.07
CA PHE A 138 2.45 15.42 -6.34
C PHE A 138 2.92 16.89 -6.41
N PRO A 139 3.28 17.44 -7.58
CA PRO A 139 3.64 18.86 -7.74
C PRO A 139 2.40 19.75 -7.64
N LEU A 140 1.85 19.87 -6.43
CA LEU A 140 0.57 20.55 -6.19
C LEU A 140 0.75 22.06 -6.06
N ASN A 141 1.79 22.48 -5.35
CA ASN A 141 2.08 23.89 -5.12
C ASN A 141 3.36 24.30 -5.89
N PRO A 142 3.30 25.37 -6.71
CA PRO A 142 4.51 25.95 -7.30
C PRO A 142 5.43 26.50 -6.20
N VAL A 143 6.70 26.09 -6.19
CA VAL A 143 7.71 26.58 -5.23
C VAL A 143 8.82 27.33 -5.98
N PRO A 144 8.93 28.66 -5.80
CA PRO A 144 10.04 29.43 -6.38
C PRO A 144 11.40 28.87 -5.96
N GLY A 145 12.29 28.65 -6.93
CA GLY A 145 13.64 28.13 -6.68
C GLY A 145 13.73 26.61 -6.43
N ALA A 146 12.63 25.88 -6.48
CA ALA A 146 12.62 24.42 -6.31
C ALA A 146 11.87 23.70 -7.46
N PRO A 147 12.39 23.75 -8.70
CA PRO A 147 11.79 23.04 -9.83
C PRO A 147 11.79 21.53 -9.54
N GLY A 148 10.61 20.91 -9.66
CA GLY A 148 10.43 19.48 -9.38
C GLY A 148 10.12 19.12 -7.92
N TYR A 149 9.90 20.11 -7.04
CA TYR A 149 9.33 19.85 -5.73
C TYR A 149 7.94 19.21 -5.84
N LYS A 150 7.66 18.25 -4.96
CA LYS A 150 6.38 17.55 -4.86
C LYS A 150 5.92 17.52 -3.41
N ASP A 151 4.77 18.15 -3.17
CA ASP A 151 4.10 18.13 -1.88
C ASP A 151 3.67 16.72 -1.51
N GLU A 152 3.70 16.41 -0.21
CA GLU A 152 2.94 15.27 0.32
C GLU A 152 1.44 15.63 0.23
N VAL A 153 0.67 14.94 -0.60
CA VAL A 153 -0.74 15.27 -0.86
C VAL A 153 -1.71 14.35 -0.13
N VAL A 154 -1.32 13.10 0.12
CA VAL A 154 -2.11 12.12 0.87
C VAL A 154 -1.20 11.24 1.70
N SER A 155 -1.62 10.90 2.92
CA SER A 155 -0.87 10.06 3.85
C SER A 155 -1.78 9.04 4.52
N PHE A 156 -1.43 7.77 4.43
CA PHE A 156 -2.11 6.62 5.05
C PHE A 156 -1.20 6.06 6.14
N LEU A 157 -1.57 6.24 7.41
CA LEU A 157 -0.74 5.82 8.53
C LEU A 157 -1.58 5.66 9.80
N GLY A 158 -1.53 4.46 10.39
CA GLY A 158 -2.23 4.13 11.64
C GLY A 158 -3.70 3.76 11.43
N ALA A 159 -4.07 2.56 11.90
CA ALA A 159 -5.40 1.97 11.70
C ALA A 159 -5.90 2.17 10.25
N SER A 160 -7.15 2.61 10.06
CA SER A 160 -7.71 2.99 8.77
C SER A 160 -7.69 4.51 8.50
N TYR A 161 -6.85 5.27 9.21
CA TYR A 161 -6.78 6.73 9.07
C TYR A 161 -5.99 7.16 7.84
N PHE A 162 -6.42 8.29 7.27
CA PHE A 162 -5.66 9.01 6.26
C PHE A 162 -5.91 10.51 6.32
N ARG A 163 -4.97 11.27 5.77
CA ARG A 163 -5.10 12.72 5.57
C ARG A 163 -4.84 13.06 4.12
N ALA A 164 -5.56 14.04 3.61
CA ALA A 164 -5.36 14.59 2.28
C ALA A 164 -5.30 16.12 2.35
N LEU A 165 -4.61 16.74 1.40
CA LEU A 165 -4.60 18.18 1.22
C LEU A 165 -4.83 18.57 -0.24
N GLY A 166 -5.47 19.72 -0.43
CA GLY A 166 -5.60 20.43 -1.70
C GLY A 166 -4.59 21.56 -1.84
N GLN A 167 -4.62 22.23 -2.99
CA GLN A 167 -3.68 23.32 -3.29
C GLN A 167 -3.79 24.44 -2.26
N GLY A 168 -2.65 24.95 -1.78
CA GLY A 168 -2.58 26.01 -0.77
C GLY A 168 -3.01 25.58 0.65
N GLN A 169 -3.32 24.30 0.88
CA GLN A 169 -3.74 23.81 2.19
C GLN A 169 -2.57 23.24 2.98
N ARG A 170 -2.78 23.12 4.30
CA ARG A 170 -1.93 22.37 5.23
C ARG A 170 -2.74 21.23 5.84
N TYR A 171 -2.08 20.19 6.31
CA TYR A 171 -2.78 19.13 7.03
C TYR A 171 -3.53 19.68 8.24
N GLY A 172 -4.81 19.32 8.32
CA GLY A 172 -5.69 19.56 9.46
C GLY A 172 -6.32 18.24 9.90
N ALA A 173 -7.63 18.11 9.67
CA ALA A 173 -8.39 16.92 10.04
C ALA A 173 -7.90 15.64 9.32
N SER A 174 -8.22 14.49 9.93
CA SER A 174 -8.06 13.18 9.32
C SER A 174 -9.42 12.59 8.95
N ALA A 175 -9.44 11.76 7.93
CA ALA A 175 -10.52 10.83 7.66
C ALA A 175 -10.13 9.42 8.13
N ARG A 176 -11.10 8.52 8.19
CA ARG A 176 -10.89 7.09 8.46
C ARG A 176 -11.80 6.24 7.58
N GLY A 177 -11.33 5.05 7.22
CA GLY A 177 -12.09 4.12 6.38
C GLY A 177 -13.31 3.54 7.09
N LEU A 178 -13.22 3.28 8.40
CA LEU A 178 -14.31 2.76 9.20
C LEU A 178 -14.17 3.17 10.68
N ALA A 179 -15.30 3.27 11.36
CA ALA A 179 -15.41 3.50 12.79
C ALA A 179 -16.36 2.48 13.38
N ILE A 180 -16.02 1.91 14.54
CA ILE A 180 -16.84 0.91 15.24
C ILE A 180 -16.88 1.30 16.71
N ASP A 181 -18.09 1.41 17.26
CA ASP A 181 -18.32 1.69 18.68
C ASP A 181 -17.65 2.99 19.19
N THR A 182 -17.51 4.00 18.33
CA THR A 182 -16.98 5.31 18.73
C THR A 182 -17.88 5.93 19.81
N ALA A 183 -17.26 6.32 20.93
CA ALA A 183 -17.92 6.92 22.10
C ALA A 183 -18.89 5.99 22.87
N GLU A 184 -18.88 4.69 22.58
CA GLU A 184 -19.63 3.70 23.34
C GLU A 184 -18.92 3.30 24.64
N ARG A 185 -19.70 2.86 25.64
CA ARG A 185 -19.16 2.51 26.97
C ARG A 185 -18.21 1.31 26.95
N GLN A 186 -18.43 0.36 26.06
CA GLN A 186 -17.59 -0.83 25.91
C GLN A 186 -16.19 -0.53 25.34
N GLY A 187 -15.99 0.67 24.79
CA GLY A 187 -14.75 1.09 24.16
C GLY A 187 -14.82 1.03 22.63
N GLU A 188 -14.04 1.90 22.00
CA GLU A 188 -13.96 1.99 20.54
C GLU A 188 -13.03 0.91 19.97
N GLU A 189 -13.43 0.32 18.84
CA GLU A 189 -12.58 -0.54 18.03
C GLU A 189 -11.99 0.23 16.85
N PHE A 190 -10.73 -0.04 16.53
CA PHE A 190 -9.98 0.64 15.47
C PHE A 190 -9.64 -0.33 14.32
N PRO A 191 -10.47 -0.40 13.26
CA PRO A 191 -10.22 -1.25 12.09
C PRO A 191 -8.97 -0.83 11.32
N ARG A 192 -8.32 -1.82 10.69
CA ARG A 192 -7.11 -1.66 9.88
C ARG A 192 -6.98 -2.74 8.82
#